data_AF-A0A5C3QRH5-F1
#
_entry.id   AF-A0A5C3QRH5-F1
#
_cell.length_a   1.000
_cell.length_b   1.000
_cell.length_c   1.000
_cell.angle_alpha   90.00
_cell.angle_beta   90.00
_cell.angle_gamma   90.00
#
_symmetry.space_group_name_H-M   'P 1'
#
loop_
_entity.id
_entity.type
_entity.pdbx_description
1 polymer ?
#
loop_
_entity_poly.entity_id
_entity_poly.type
_entity_poly.pdbx_seq_one_letter_code
_entity_poly.pdbx_strand_id
1 'polypeptide(L)'
;MASSPPVNGHVVTNKDVDNGLVDDTESQEADSVESLRKQLKEMREEKASLQTQHANLLTKVQAMRTTLGEKLKQDAEELDRQEQLIQQLTAQNDDLESTVDTLKEELMGSVAEAERAAKELDTLRSRAFHDNTQESLARERELRETQSELERCRMDSDEWERAAMQEKVAAEEARLLAEELRRDLEVEREARLREASQLDSEREKASNLQSVLEDFQSAKDHELKQALKAHDTQLVQITQSLAEFKHRAHTAELRLEETQSNTSKTDVLEKEVKEKNLLIGKLRHEAVMINEHLIEALRRLRKNSSESNVDRRLVTNVLLSFITTPRADPKRFEMLQLLSSILSWTDAEREKAGLQRMGTAGAPQQNSGGSAFWSRSISGSGSQPAELDKADETESFSRLWVEFLLTEATSGSEGPSSPSRSPSNASLPSSPGTKAGPGRRLPSFSGVSSTSSTPNLALQSPTNKGKAPLPS
;
A
#
# COMPACT_ATOMS: atom_id res chain seq x y z
N MET A 1 91.87 78.98 -115.39
CA MET A 1 93.32 79.05 -115.10
C MET A 1 93.98 78.20 -116.19
N ALA A 2 94.66 78.72 -117.22
CA ALA A 2 95.75 79.70 -117.31
C ALA A 2 97.16 79.06 -117.14
N SER A 3 97.85 78.76 -118.26
CA SER A 3 99.27 79.09 -118.49
C SER A 3 99.75 78.76 -119.94
N SER A 4 100.79 79.47 -120.37
CA SER A 4 101.32 79.81 -121.71
C SER A 4 102.02 78.73 -122.61
N PRO A 5 102.33 79.06 -123.89
CA PRO A 5 103.18 78.28 -124.83
C PRO A 5 104.67 78.74 -124.88
N PRO A 6 105.54 78.15 -125.74
CA PRO A 6 105.99 78.79 -127.01
C PRO A 6 106.13 77.79 -128.22
N VAL A 7 106.33 78.08 -129.52
CA VAL A 7 106.55 79.28 -130.39
C VAL A 7 107.98 79.46 -131.01
N ASN A 8 108.03 79.66 -132.35
CA ASN A 8 109.16 79.97 -133.29
C ASN A 8 110.27 78.91 -133.52
N GLY A 9 111.01 78.89 -134.65
CA GLY A 9 110.87 79.60 -135.96
C GLY A 9 112.17 80.23 -136.52
N HIS A 10 112.66 79.82 -137.70
CA HIS A 10 113.76 80.50 -138.45
C HIS A 10 113.75 80.25 -139.99
N VAL A 11 114.65 80.89 -140.76
CA VAL A 11 114.49 81.22 -142.21
C VAL A 11 115.81 81.24 -143.04
N VAL A 12 115.75 80.67 -144.28
CA VAL A 12 116.47 80.97 -145.57
C VAL A 12 118.02 81.07 -145.70
N THR A 13 118.57 80.33 -146.69
CA THR A 13 119.67 80.67 -147.67
C THR A 13 119.73 79.54 -148.75
N ASN A 14 119.93 79.68 -150.08
CA ASN A 14 120.17 80.75 -151.08
C ASN A 14 121.64 81.00 -151.56
N LYS A 15 121.81 81.37 -152.85
CA LYS A 15 123.03 81.71 -153.66
C LYS A 15 123.94 80.54 -154.12
N ASP A 16 124.66 80.54 -155.26
CA ASP A 16 124.75 81.33 -156.54
C ASP A 16 125.47 80.42 -157.60
N VAL A 17 125.24 80.41 -158.93
CA VAL A 17 125.58 81.37 -160.04
C VAL A 17 127.13 81.44 -160.28
N ASP A 18 127.75 81.33 -161.50
CA ASP A 18 127.36 81.78 -162.87
C ASP A 18 128.00 81.00 -164.08
N ASN A 19 127.71 81.48 -165.32
CA ASN A 19 128.37 81.42 -166.66
C ASN A 19 129.86 80.96 -166.77
N GLY A 20 130.44 80.61 -167.94
CA GLY A 20 130.05 80.69 -169.37
C GLY A 20 131.33 80.80 -170.25
N LEU A 21 131.41 81.40 -171.46
CA LEU A 21 130.41 81.92 -172.42
C LEU A 21 131.08 82.26 -173.81
N VAL A 22 130.84 81.47 -174.88
CA VAL A 22 130.98 81.89 -176.33
C VAL A 22 132.48 82.20 -176.73
N ASP A 23 133.00 82.49 -177.95
CA ASP A 23 132.58 82.84 -179.34
C ASP A 23 132.77 81.73 -180.41
N ASP A 24 132.85 82.08 -181.71
CA ASP A 24 132.48 81.26 -182.90
C ASP A 24 133.21 81.68 -184.23
N THR A 25 132.92 80.99 -185.35
CA THR A 25 133.26 81.23 -186.79
C THR A 25 134.69 80.88 -187.29
N GLU A 26 134.93 80.50 -188.56
CA GLU A 26 134.08 80.48 -189.78
C GLU A 26 134.47 79.34 -190.76
N SER A 27 133.64 79.07 -191.79
CA SER A 27 133.80 78.09 -192.90
C SER A 27 133.50 76.60 -192.63
N GLN A 28 132.38 75.98 -193.07
CA GLN A 28 130.98 76.42 -193.20
C GLN A 28 130.07 75.18 -193.51
N GLU A 29 128.76 75.34 -193.28
CA GLU A 29 127.66 74.44 -193.71
C GLU A 29 127.53 73.01 -193.15
N ALA A 30 128.53 72.41 -192.48
CA ALA A 30 128.41 71.04 -191.94
C ALA A 30 127.76 70.95 -190.53
N ASP A 31 128.23 71.75 -189.56
CA ASP A 31 128.05 71.43 -188.12
C ASP A 31 126.74 71.95 -187.48
N SER A 32 126.00 72.81 -188.18
CA SER A 32 124.81 73.50 -187.64
C SER A 32 123.64 72.57 -187.27
N VAL A 33 123.59 71.38 -187.87
CA VAL A 33 122.47 70.43 -187.74
C VAL A 33 122.53 69.60 -186.43
N GLU A 34 123.71 69.39 -185.85
CA GLU A 34 123.84 68.58 -184.62
C GLU A 34 123.51 69.37 -183.36
N SER A 35 123.91 70.64 -183.29
CA SER A 35 123.65 71.53 -182.14
C SER A 35 122.15 71.63 -181.81
N LEU A 36 121.32 71.89 -182.83
CA LEU A 36 119.85 71.97 -182.70
C LEU A 36 119.20 70.66 -182.20
N ARG A 37 119.81 69.49 -182.47
CA ARG A 37 119.31 68.20 -181.98
C ARG A 37 119.55 68.00 -180.48
N LYS A 38 120.61 68.61 -179.94
CA LYS A 38 120.97 68.50 -178.51
C LYS A 38 120.02 69.31 -177.63
N GLN A 39 119.78 70.58 -177.96
CA GLN A 39 118.83 71.45 -177.23
C GLN A 39 117.40 70.88 -177.22
N LEU A 40 116.95 70.29 -178.33
CA LEU A 40 115.66 69.61 -178.43
C LEU A 40 115.55 68.31 -177.60
N LYS A 41 116.66 67.83 -177.02
CA LYS A 41 116.70 66.67 -176.12
C LYS A 41 116.64 67.10 -174.66
N GLU A 42 117.44 68.07 -174.25
CA GLU A 42 117.44 68.66 -172.90
C GLU A 42 116.05 69.21 -172.52
N MET A 43 115.42 70.00 -173.40
CA MET A 43 114.05 70.51 -173.21
C MET A 43 112.96 69.41 -173.14
N ARG A 44 113.22 68.20 -173.65
CA ARG A 44 112.32 67.04 -173.49
C ARG A 44 112.56 66.33 -172.17
N GLU A 45 113.80 66.23 -171.73
CA GLU A 45 114.20 65.59 -170.47
C GLU A 45 113.74 66.42 -169.27
N GLU A 46 113.85 67.76 -169.32
CA GLU A 46 113.25 68.66 -168.33
C GLU A 46 111.72 68.54 -168.29
N LYS A 47 111.06 68.59 -169.45
CA LYS A 47 109.59 68.42 -169.53
C LYS A 47 109.14 67.06 -168.98
N ALA A 48 109.88 65.98 -169.25
CA ALA A 48 109.62 64.67 -168.69
C ALA A 48 109.81 64.64 -167.17
N SER A 49 110.84 65.33 -166.64
CA SER A 49 111.06 65.45 -165.20
C SER A 49 109.90 66.20 -164.51
N LEU A 50 109.43 67.31 -165.08
CA LEU A 50 108.31 68.10 -164.55
C LEU A 50 106.98 67.34 -164.66
N GLN A 51 106.74 66.62 -165.75
CA GLN A 51 105.57 65.72 -165.85
C GLN A 51 105.64 64.59 -164.81
N THR A 52 106.83 64.06 -164.52
CA THR A 52 107.04 63.03 -163.48
C THR A 52 106.83 63.60 -162.08
N GLN A 53 107.29 64.83 -161.80
CA GLN A 53 107.02 65.52 -160.54
C GLN A 53 105.52 65.81 -160.36
N HIS A 54 104.84 66.27 -161.40
CA HIS A 54 103.38 66.50 -161.38
C HIS A 54 102.59 65.19 -161.20
N ALA A 55 103.00 64.10 -161.87
CA ALA A 55 102.41 62.78 -161.69
C ALA A 55 102.65 62.23 -160.26
N ASN A 56 103.83 62.45 -159.68
CA ASN A 56 104.13 62.08 -158.30
C ASN A 56 103.34 62.92 -157.28
N LEU A 57 103.13 64.21 -157.54
CA LEU A 57 102.28 65.08 -156.74
C LEU A 57 100.81 64.66 -156.81
N LEU A 58 100.28 64.41 -158.01
CA LEU A 58 98.93 63.85 -158.18
C LEU A 58 98.80 62.49 -157.49
N THR A 59 99.79 61.60 -157.61
CA THR A 59 99.79 60.29 -156.93
C THR A 59 99.81 60.45 -155.41
N LYS A 60 100.59 61.40 -154.87
CA LYS A 60 100.55 61.73 -153.42
C LYS A 60 99.22 62.34 -152.99
N VAL A 61 98.61 63.23 -153.76
CA VAL A 61 97.29 63.81 -153.45
C VAL A 61 96.19 62.75 -153.54
N GLN A 62 96.24 61.86 -154.54
CA GLN A 62 95.36 60.71 -154.67
C GLN A 62 95.51 59.77 -153.48
N ALA A 63 96.75 59.43 -153.09
CA ALA A 63 97.04 58.56 -151.95
C ALA A 63 96.67 59.20 -150.60
N MET A 64 96.87 60.51 -150.42
CA MET A 64 96.38 61.24 -149.24
C MET A 64 94.86 61.28 -149.22
N ARG A 65 94.19 61.44 -150.36
CA ARG A 65 92.73 61.38 -150.46
C ARG A 65 92.19 59.98 -150.15
N THR A 66 92.81 58.91 -150.65
CA THR A 66 92.36 57.54 -150.32
C THR A 66 92.63 57.23 -148.85
N THR A 67 93.85 57.42 -148.36
CA THR A 67 94.19 57.12 -146.96
C THR A 67 93.45 58.00 -145.95
N LEU A 68 93.17 59.28 -146.27
CA LEU A 68 92.32 60.13 -145.42
C LEU A 68 90.84 59.78 -145.54
N GLY A 69 90.37 59.35 -146.72
CA GLY A 69 88.99 58.85 -146.90
C GLY A 69 88.76 57.51 -146.18
N GLU A 70 89.74 56.61 -146.23
CA GLU A 70 89.76 55.35 -145.50
C GLU A 70 89.87 55.59 -143.99
N LYS A 71 90.71 56.54 -143.54
CA LYS A 71 90.74 56.97 -142.13
C LYS A 71 89.43 57.59 -141.68
N LEU A 72 88.90 58.60 -142.36
CA LEU A 72 87.61 59.21 -141.98
C LEU A 72 86.46 58.21 -142.00
N LYS A 73 86.51 57.19 -142.87
CA LYS A 73 85.56 56.06 -142.86
C LYS A 73 85.80 55.11 -141.68
N GLN A 74 87.06 54.80 -141.34
CA GLN A 74 87.42 54.00 -140.18
C GLN A 74 87.05 54.72 -138.87
N ASP A 75 87.37 56.00 -138.75
CA ASP A 75 87.04 56.89 -137.63
C ASP A 75 85.52 57.01 -137.47
N ALA A 76 84.76 57.13 -138.57
CA ALA A 76 83.29 57.11 -138.54
C ALA A 76 82.73 55.74 -138.13
N GLU A 77 83.24 54.63 -138.67
CA GLU A 77 82.84 53.30 -138.23
C GLU A 77 83.29 52.98 -136.78
N GLU A 78 84.34 53.62 -136.27
CA GLU A 78 84.76 53.50 -134.88
C GLU A 78 83.87 54.34 -133.97
N LEU A 79 83.48 55.55 -134.38
CA LEU A 79 82.44 56.34 -133.72
C LEU A 79 81.09 55.61 -133.70
N ASP A 80 80.65 55.02 -134.81
CA ASP A 80 79.41 54.21 -134.87
C ASP A 80 79.47 53.04 -133.87
N ARG A 81 80.62 52.35 -133.76
CA ARG A 81 80.82 51.26 -132.79
C ARG A 81 80.87 51.77 -131.35
N GLN A 82 81.51 52.90 -131.10
CA GLN A 82 81.54 53.54 -129.78
C GLN A 82 80.15 54.04 -129.38
N GLU A 83 79.37 54.61 -130.30
CA GLU A 83 78.00 55.05 -130.04
C GLU A 83 77.06 53.87 -129.80
N GLN A 84 77.16 52.79 -130.59
CA GLN A 84 76.43 51.54 -130.33
C GLN A 84 76.79 50.93 -128.98
N LEU A 85 78.07 50.95 -128.59
CA LEU A 85 78.52 50.49 -127.27
C LEU A 85 78.00 51.40 -126.15
N ILE A 86 77.98 52.73 -126.35
CA ILE A 86 77.40 53.68 -125.39
C ILE A 86 75.90 53.44 -125.25
N GLN A 87 75.16 53.30 -126.36
CA GLN A 87 73.72 53.00 -126.35
C GLN A 87 73.42 51.66 -125.66
N GLN A 88 74.27 50.64 -125.87
CA GLN A 88 74.15 49.36 -125.16
C GLN A 88 74.44 49.51 -123.66
N LEU A 89 75.47 50.28 -123.28
CA LEU A 89 75.83 50.51 -121.88
C LEU A 89 74.81 51.42 -121.16
N THR A 90 74.19 52.38 -121.84
CA THR A 90 73.08 53.17 -121.27
C THR A 90 71.85 52.29 -121.09
N ALA A 91 71.45 51.51 -122.09
CA ALA A 91 70.33 50.57 -121.94
C ALA A 91 70.59 49.55 -120.80
N GLN A 92 71.81 49.05 -120.65
CA GLN A 92 72.19 48.18 -119.53
C GLN A 92 72.20 48.92 -118.18
N ASN A 93 72.57 50.20 -118.13
CA ASN A 93 72.44 50.99 -116.91
C ASN A 93 70.97 51.29 -116.57
N ASP A 94 70.12 51.61 -117.56
CA ASP A 94 68.69 51.87 -117.36
C ASP A 94 67.97 50.58 -116.88
N ASP A 95 68.29 49.43 -117.47
CA ASP A 95 67.85 48.09 -117.02
C ASP A 95 68.34 47.79 -115.59
N LEU A 96 69.61 48.09 -115.27
CA LEU A 96 70.17 47.89 -113.93
C LEU A 96 69.58 48.85 -112.89
N GLU A 97 69.34 50.11 -113.22
CA GLU A 97 68.69 51.08 -112.32
C GLU A 97 67.23 50.68 -112.07
N SER A 98 66.49 50.27 -113.10
CA SER A 98 65.11 49.79 -112.94
C SER A 98 65.02 48.52 -112.09
N THR A 99 65.92 47.55 -112.27
CA THR A 99 65.97 46.33 -111.42
C THR A 99 66.48 46.62 -110.00
N VAL A 100 67.37 47.59 -109.83
CA VAL A 100 67.80 48.06 -108.50
C VAL A 100 66.65 48.78 -107.78
N ASP A 101 65.80 49.53 -108.49
CA ASP A 101 64.65 50.21 -107.90
C ASP A 101 63.50 49.24 -107.58
N THR A 102 63.17 48.26 -108.43
CA THR A 102 62.19 47.23 -108.05
C THR A 102 62.69 46.39 -106.87
N LEU A 103 63.97 46.03 -106.81
CA LEU A 103 64.55 45.34 -105.65
C LEU A 103 64.54 46.20 -104.37
N LYS A 104 64.65 47.53 -104.47
CA LYS A 104 64.42 48.43 -103.32
C LYS A 104 62.97 48.42 -102.88
N GLU A 105 62.01 48.50 -103.80
CA GLU A 105 60.57 48.46 -103.48
C GLU A 105 60.16 47.13 -102.84
N GLU A 106 60.61 46.00 -103.40
CA GLU A 106 60.41 44.66 -102.82
C GLU A 106 61.06 44.53 -101.44
N LEU A 107 62.27 45.05 -101.25
CA LEU A 107 62.95 45.05 -99.95
C LEU A 107 62.21 45.92 -98.92
N MET A 108 61.73 47.11 -99.30
CA MET A 108 60.91 47.95 -98.41
C MET A 108 59.57 47.29 -98.07
N GLY A 109 58.92 46.65 -99.04
CA GLY A 109 57.69 45.88 -98.82
C GLY A 109 57.92 44.74 -97.83
N SER A 110 58.92 43.91 -98.07
CA SER A 110 59.34 42.80 -97.22
C SER A 110 59.70 43.24 -95.80
N VAL A 111 60.46 44.33 -95.63
CA VAL A 111 60.76 44.91 -94.32
C VAL A 111 59.50 45.42 -93.62
N ALA A 112 58.59 46.09 -94.32
CA ALA A 112 57.33 46.55 -93.76
C ALA A 112 56.37 45.40 -93.38
N GLU A 113 56.40 44.27 -94.11
CA GLU A 113 55.66 43.06 -93.77
C GLU A 113 56.27 42.34 -92.55
N ALA A 114 57.60 42.19 -92.53
CA ALA A 114 58.32 41.66 -91.37
C ALA A 114 58.08 42.50 -90.10
N GLU A 115 58.02 43.83 -90.21
CA GLU A 115 57.63 44.71 -89.11
C GLU A 115 56.19 44.51 -88.64
N ARG A 116 55.23 44.29 -89.55
CA ARG A 116 53.84 43.99 -89.17
C ARG A 116 53.74 42.65 -88.46
N ALA A 117 54.33 41.60 -89.04
CA ALA A 117 54.37 40.26 -88.45
C ALA A 117 55.08 40.26 -87.07
N ALA A 118 56.14 41.04 -86.90
CA ALA A 118 56.81 41.20 -85.60
C ALA A 118 55.90 41.87 -84.55
N LYS A 119 55.16 42.93 -84.92
CA LYS A 119 54.21 43.62 -84.04
C LYS A 119 53.01 42.73 -83.70
N GLU A 120 52.51 41.97 -84.66
CA GLU A 120 51.44 40.97 -84.44
C GLU A 120 51.92 39.85 -83.51
N LEU A 121 53.12 39.30 -83.72
CA LEU A 121 53.71 38.31 -82.80
C LEU A 121 53.92 38.88 -81.39
N ASP A 122 54.31 40.14 -81.24
CA ASP A 122 54.50 40.76 -79.93
C ASP A 122 53.18 41.04 -79.20
N THR A 123 52.14 41.49 -79.91
CA THR A 123 50.78 41.62 -79.35
C THR A 123 50.17 40.26 -78.99
N LEU A 124 50.37 39.22 -79.81
CA LEU A 124 49.94 37.85 -79.51
C LEU A 124 50.69 37.25 -78.31
N ARG A 125 52.01 37.48 -78.18
CA ARG A 125 52.80 37.08 -77.01
C ARG A 125 52.36 37.82 -75.75
N SER A 126 52.20 39.14 -75.83
CA SER A 126 51.76 39.99 -74.72
C SER A 126 50.37 39.57 -74.24
N ARG A 127 49.45 39.29 -75.17
CA ARG A 127 48.12 38.76 -74.86
C ARG A 127 48.19 37.36 -74.27
N ALA A 128 48.91 36.41 -74.88
CA ALA A 128 49.01 35.04 -74.37
C ALA A 128 49.64 35.00 -72.98
N PHE A 129 50.60 35.88 -72.69
CA PHE A 129 51.14 36.07 -71.34
C PHE A 129 50.07 36.63 -70.39
N HIS A 130 49.36 37.69 -70.78
CA HIS A 130 48.31 38.30 -69.97
C HIS A 130 47.18 37.31 -69.65
N ASP A 131 46.61 36.67 -70.67
CA ASP A 131 45.53 35.68 -70.56
C ASP A 131 45.98 34.51 -69.65
N ASN A 132 47.20 33.99 -69.83
CA ASN A 132 47.78 32.97 -68.94
C ASN A 132 47.97 33.45 -67.49
N THR A 133 48.41 34.70 -67.27
CA THR A 133 48.50 35.25 -65.90
C THR A 133 47.13 35.45 -65.25
N GLN A 134 46.11 35.85 -66.01
CA GLN A 134 44.73 35.93 -65.50
C GLN A 134 44.18 34.54 -65.15
N GLU A 135 44.33 33.56 -66.04
CA GLU A 135 43.91 32.18 -65.78
C GLU A 135 44.63 31.57 -64.57
N SER A 136 45.93 31.81 -64.43
CA SER A 136 46.72 31.37 -63.27
C SER A 136 46.17 31.97 -61.98
N LEU A 137 45.94 33.29 -61.95
CA LEU A 137 45.37 33.98 -60.78
C LEU A 137 43.90 33.61 -60.50
N ALA A 138 43.12 33.22 -61.51
CA ALA A 138 41.77 32.69 -61.32
C ALA A 138 41.81 31.32 -60.64
N ARG A 139 42.58 30.37 -61.19
CA ARG A 139 42.78 29.04 -60.60
C ARG A 139 43.38 29.10 -59.20
N GLU A 140 44.28 30.05 -58.93
CA GLU A 140 44.87 30.25 -57.60
C GLU A 140 43.89 30.85 -56.57
N ARG A 141 42.79 31.48 -57.01
CA ARG A 141 41.67 31.89 -56.14
C ARG A 141 40.72 30.73 -55.92
N GLU A 142 40.27 30.07 -56.98
CA GLU A 142 39.41 28.88 -56.92
C GLU A 142 40.01 27.79 -56.01
N LEU A 143 41.33 27.56 -56.10
CA LEU A 143 42.05 26.62 -55.21
C LEU A 143 42.06 27.08 -53.74
N ARG A 144 42.16 28.38 -53.44
CA ARG A 144 42.06 28.88 -52.05
C ARG A 144 40.65 28.88 -51.51
N GLU A 145 39.67 29.20 -52.35
CA GLU A 145 38.25 29.20 -51.99
C GLU A 145 37.82 27.78 -51.65
N THR A 146 38.07 26.81 -52.54
CA THR A 146 37.79 25.38 -52.31
C THR A 146 38.61 24.78 -51.14
N GLN A 147 39.85 25.23 -50.91
CA GLN A 147 40.59 24.86 -49.68
C GLN A 147 39.91 25.39 -48.42
N SER A 148 39.47 26.66 -48.41
CA SER A 148 38.79 27.25 -47.26
C SER A 148 37.41 26.62 -47.00
N GLU A 149 36.72 26.17 -48.05
CA GLU A 149 35.47 25.41 -47.94
C GLU A 149 35.72 24.00 -47.41
N LEU A 150 36.78 23.30 -47.87
CA LEU A 150 37.19 22.00 -47.32
C LEU A 150 37.55 22.10 -45.83
N GLU A 151 38.25 23.16 -45.43
CA GLU A 151 38.59 23.42 -44.03
C GLU A 151 37.35 23.71 -43.17
N ARG A 152 36.40 24.52 -43.66
CA ARG A 152 35.11 24.73 -43.00
C ARG A 152 34.32 23.43 -42.85
N CYS A 153 34.16 22.66 -43.93
CA CYS A 153 33.47 21.38 -43.90
C CYS A 153 34.11 20.37 -42.92
N ARG A 154 35.43 20.41 -42.71
CA ARG A 154 36.12 19.64 -41.68
C ARG A 154 35.81 20.15 -40.28
N MET A 155 35.93 21.46 -40.04
CA MET A 155 35.61 22.05 -38.73
C MET A 155 34.16 21.78 -38.33
N ASP A 156 33.21 21.91 -39.26
CA ASP A 156 31.80 21.58 -39.06
C ASP A 156 31.63 20.08 -38.78
N SER A 157 32.30 19.20 -39.52
CA SER A 157 32.27 17.74 -39.28
C SER A 157 32.77 17.39 -37.88
N ASP A 158 33.89 17.98 -37.45
CA ASP A 158 34.46 17.79 -36.11
C ASP A 158 33.52 18.34 -35.03
N GLU A 159 32.78 19.42 -35.31
CA GLU A 159 31.77 20.00 -34.41
C GLU A 159 30.57 19.08 -34.25
N TRP A 160 30.03 18.55 -35.36
CA TRP A 160 28.94 17.58 -35.35
C TRP A 160 29.36 16.26 -34.69
N GLU A 161 30.59 15.79 -34.87
CA GLU A 161 31.08 14.59 -34.17
C GLU A 161 31.17 14.84 -32.66
N ARG A 162 31.73 15.98 -32.22
CA ARG A 162 31.81 16.36 -30.80
C ARG A 162 30.42 16.51 -30.17
N ALA A 163 29.48 17.15 -30.85
CA ALA A 163 28.09 17.24 -30.41
C ALA A 163 27.43 15.85 -30.30
N ALA A 164 27.63 14.98 -31.29
CA ALA A 164 27.09 13.62 -31.29
C ALA A 164 27.74 12.71 -30.23
N MET A 165 28.99 12.96 -29.81
CA MET A 165 29.59 12.29 -28.64
C MET A 165 28.98 12.80 -27.33
N GLN A 166 28.81 14.12 -27.17
CA GLN A 166 28.22 14.72 -25.98
C GLN A 166 26.78 14.26 -25.76
N GLU A 167 25.95 14.24 -26.82
CA GLU A 167 24.57 13.74 -26.76
C GLU A 167 24.50 12.25 -26.39
N LYS A 168 25.44 11.42 -26.88
CA LYS A 168 25.53 10.00 -26.46
C LYS A 168 25.84 9.85 -24.98
N VAL A 169 26.80 10.61 -24.46
CA VAL A 169 27.14 10.59 -23.03
C VAL A 169 25.95 11.04 -22.19
N ALA A 170 25.29 12.14 -22.55
CA ALA A 170 24.09 12.62 -21.87
C ALA A 170 22.93 11.59 -21.91
N ALA A 171 22.75 10.88 -23.04
CA ALA A 171 21.76 9.81 -23.18
C ALA A 171 22.11 8.56 -22.35
N GLU A 172 23.39 8.22 -22.22
CA GLU A 172 23.87 7.13 -21.37
C GLU A 172 23.73 7.48 -19.87
N GLU A 173 24.09 8.70 -19.46
CA GLU A 173 23.86 9.21 -18.10
C GLU A 173 22.37 9.22 -17.74
N ALA A 174 21.52 9.80 -18.59
CA ALA A 174 20.07 9.83 -18.40
C ALA A 174 19.47 8.42 -18.35
N ARG A 175 20.01 7.47 -19.13
CA ARG A 175 19.62 6.06 -19.06
C ARG A 175 20.03 5.42 -17.73
N LEU A 176 21.25 5.63 -17.26
CA LEU A 176 21.73 5.08 -15.99
C LEU A 176 20.87 5.58 -14.82
N LEU A 177 20.59 6.88 -14.76
CA LEU A 177 19.67 7.49 -13.79
C LEU A 177 18.24 6.90 -13.89
N ALA A 178 17.74 6.66 -15.11
CA ALA A 178 16.43 6.04 -15.31
C ALA A 178 16.41 4.54 -14.91
N GLU A 179 17.54 3.84 -14.95
CA GLU A 179 17.66 2.47 -14.44
C GLU A 179 17.88 2.44 -12.91
N GLU A 180 18.55 3.44 -12.32
CA GLU A 180 18.69 3.63 -10.87
C GLU A 180 17.32 3.93 -10.21
N LEU A 181 16.62 4.96 -10.69
CA LEU A 181 15.29 5.33 -10.20
C LEU A 181 14.24 4.21 -10.34
N ARG A 182 14.42 3.27 -11.28
CA ARG A 182 13.58 2.06 -11.37
C ARG A 182 13.84 1.09 -10.22
N ARG A 183 15.12 0.84 -9.89
CA ARG A 183 15.53 -0.04 -8.79
C ARG A 183 15.09 0.53 -7.44
N ASP A 184 15.27 1.83 -7.21
CA ASP A 184 14.81 2.50 -5.99
C ASP A 184 13.29 2.39 -5.82
N LEU A 185 12.55 2.60 -6.91
CA LEU A 185 11.08 2.52 -6.93
C LEU A 185 10.59 1.07 -6.74
N GLU A 186 11.34 0.07 -7.21
CA GLU A 186 11.10 -1.35 -6.91
C GLU A 186 11.36 -1.67 -5.43
N VAL A 187 12.48 -1.20 -4.85
CA VAL A 187 12.79 -1.36 -3.42
C VAL A 187 11.72 -0.69 -2.53
N GLU A 188 11.27 0.51 -2.88
CA GLU A 188 10.17 1.21 -2.18
C GLU A 188 8.83 0.47 -2.30
N ARG A 189 8.51 -0.11 -3.46
CA ARG A 189 7.32 -0.97 -3.62
C ARG A 189 7.40 -2.17 -2.70
N GLU A 190 8.54 -2.86 -2.66
CA GLU A 190 8.72 -4.00 -1.75
C GLU A 190 8.66 -3.58 -0.27
N ALA A 191 9.23 -2.44 0.10
CA ALA A 191 9.15 -1.91 1.47
C ALA A 191 7.69 -1.70 1.90
N ARG A 192 6.91 -0.98 1.09
CA ARG A 192 5.48 -0.72 1.36
C ARG A 192 4.63 -2.01 1.36
N LEU A 193 4.98 -3.01 0.55
CA LEU A 193 4.33 -4.33 0.58
C LEU A 193 4.64 -5.10 1.87
N ARG A 194 5.88 -5.03 2.38
CA ARG A 194 6.25 -5.59 3.69
C ARG A 194 5.47 -4.90 4.81
N GLU A 195 5.47 -3.56 4.83
CA GLU A 195 4.73 -2.76 5.82
C GLU A 195 3.23 -3.04 5.80
N ALA A 196 2.60 -3.12 4.62
CA ALA A 196 1.19 -3.49 4.48
C ALA A 196 0.92 -4.88 5.07
N SER A 197 1.75 -5.89 4.75
CA SER A 197 1.60 -7.24 5.31
C SER A 197 1.80 -7.29 6.84
N GLN A 198 2.66 -6.42 7.39
CA GLN A 198 2.83 -6.30 8.84
C GLN A 198 1.60 -5.68 9.48
N LEU A 199 1.09 -4.56 8.95
CA LEU A 199 -0.13 -3.89 9.40
C LEU A 199 -1.36 -4.81 9.33
N ASP A 200 -1.51 -5.61 8.27
CA ASP A 200 -2.61 -6.57 8.17
C ASP A 200 -2.45 -7.71 9.20
N SER A 201 -1.23 -8.21 9.42
CA SER A 201 -0.99 -9.17 10.52
C SER A 201 -1.24 -8.58 11.92
N GLU A 202 -1.13 -7.26 12.09
CA GLU A 202 -1.44 -6.57 13.34
C GLU A 202 -2.94 -6.30 13.50
N ARG A 203 -3.65 -5.99 12.40
CA ARG A 203 -5.11 -5.94 12.35
C ARG A 203 -5.74 -7.30 12.69
N GLU A 204 -5.19 -8.39 12.17
CA GLU A 204 -5.61 -9.76 12.53
C GLU A 204 -5.42 -10.05 14.02
N LYS A 205 -4.25 -9.72 14.59
CA LYS A 205 -3.98 -9.86 16.04
C LYS A 205 -4.93 -9.01 16.89
N ALA A 206 -5.19 -7.77 16.48
CA ALA A 206 -6.09 -6.85 17.18
C ALA A 206 -7.55 -7.32 17.12
N SER A 207 -8.01 -7.80 15.95
CA SER A 207 -9.35 -8.38 15.75
C SER A 207 -9.55 -9.65 16.59
N ASN A 208 -8.55 -10.54 16.61
CA ASN A 208 -8.55 -11.73 17.46
C ASN A 208 -8.60 -11.36 18.96
N LEU A 209 -7.77 -10.41 19.41
CA LEU A 209 -7.81 -9.92 20.79
C LEU A 209 -9.16 -9.27 21.13
N GLN A 210 -9.78 -8.53 20.20
CA GLN A 210 -11.12 -7.97 20.39
C GLN A 210 -12.16 -9.08 20.56
N SER A 211 -12.15 -10.12 19.71
CA SER A 211 -13.05 -11.28 19.83
C SER A 211 -12.88 -11.98 21.19
N VAL A 212 -11.64 -12.24 21.61
CA VAL A 212 -11.35 -12.88 22.91
C VAL A 212 -11.78 -12.00 24.09
N LEU A 213 -11.71 -10.67 23.97
CA LEU A 213 -12.24 -9.74 24.97
C LEU A 213 -13.77 -9.71 24.99
N GLU A 214 -14.44 -9.83 23.85
CA GLU A 214 -15.91 -9.92 23.74
C GLU A 214 -16.44 -11.26 24.28
N ASP A 215 -15.75 -12.37 24.00
CA ASP A 215 -16.01 -13.68 24.60
C ASP A 215 -15.81 -13.64 26.13
N PHE A 216 -14.73 -13.02 26.62
CA PHE A 216 -14.48 -12.88 28.05
C PHE A 216 -15.51 -11.97 28.74
N GLN A 217 -15.88 -10.85 28.11
CA GLN A 217 -16.91 -9.95 28.63
C GLN A 217 -18.27 -10.64 28.68
N SER A 218 -18.70 -11.30 27.60
CA SER A 218 -19.99 -12.01 27.57
C SER A 218 -20.05 -13.19 28.54
N ALA A 219 -18.94 -13.93 28.72
CA ALA A 219 -18.82 -14.96 29.75
C ALA A 219 -18.92 -14.38 31.17
N LYS A 220 -18.23 -13.26 31.46
CA LYS A 220 -18.33 -12.58 32.76
C LYS A 220 -19.71 -11.97 33.01
N ASP A 221 -20.35 -11.43 31.99
CA ASP A 221 -21.73 -10.97 32.05
C ASP A 221 -22.70 -12.11 32.36
N HIS A 222 -22.46 -13.31 31.80
CA HIS A 222 -23.24 -14.51 32.12
C HIS A 222 -23.02 -14.97 33.57
N GLU A 223 -21.76 -15.06 34.01
CA GLU A 223 -21.38 -15.41 35.39
C GLU A 223 -22.01 -14.46 36.41
N LEU A 224 -21.94 -13.14 36.18
CA LEU A 224 -22.58 -12.13 37.01
C LEU A 224 -24.11 -12.26 37.01
N LYS A 225 -24.74 -12.47 35.85
CA LYS A 225 -26.20 -12.69 35.75
C LYS A 225 -26.64 -14.00 36.42
N GLN A 226 -25.77 -15.01 36.48
CA GLN A 226 -26.02 -16.26 37.20
C GLN A 226 -25.86 -16.07 38.72
N ALA A 227 -24.82 -15.37 39.17
CA ALA A 227 -24.59 -15.05 40.57
C ALA A 227 -25.70 -14.15 41.15
N LEU A 228 -26.15 -13.13 40.40
CA LEU A 228 -27.30 -12.31 40.77
C LEU A 228 -28.56 -13.15 40.96
N LYS A 229 -28.91 -14.03 39.99
CA LYS A 229 -30.05 -14.95 40.13
C LYS A 229 -29.91 -15.90 41.33
N ALA A 230 -28.70 -16.36 41.64
CA ALA A 230 -28.45 -17.19 42.82
C ALA A 230 -28.68 -16.41 44.13
N HIS A 231 -28.27 -15.14 44.19
CA HIS A 231 -28.53 -14.28 45.34
C HIS A 231 -30.00 -13.84 45.43
N ASP A 232 -30.67 -13.53 44.32
CA ASP A 232 -32.11 -13.21 44.28
C ASP A 232 -32.94 -14.40 44.80
N THR A 233 -32.63 -15.62 44.35
CA THR A 233 -33.33 -16.83 44.82
C THR A 233 -33.02 -17.13 46.30
N GLN A 234 -31.79 -16.91 46.77
CA GLN A 234 -31.47 -16.96 48.21
C GLN A 234 -32.25 -15.90 49.01
N LEU A 235 -32.35 -14.66 48.53
CA LEU A 235 -33.11 -13.58 49.18
C LEU A 235 -34.60 -13.90 49.25
N VAL A 236 -35.18 -14.48 48.19
CA VAL A 236 -36.58 -14.95 48.19
C VAL A 236 -36.77 -16.09 49.19
N GLN A 237 -35.89 -17.09 49.24
CA GLN A 237 -35.97 -18.19 50.21
C GLN A 237 -35.81 -17.73 51.66
N ILE A 238 -34.89 -16.80 51.93
CA ILE A 238 -34.71 -16.19 53.26
C ILE A 238 -35.92 -15.33 53.62
N THR A 239 -36.49 -14.58 52.68
CA THR A 239 -37.70 -13.76 52.92
C THR A 239 -38.93 -14.62 53.17
N GLN A 240 -39.11 -15.72 52.42
CA GLN A 240 -40.19 -16.68 52.64
C GLN A 240 -40.06 -17.36 53.99
N SER A 241 -38.90 -17.95 54.31
CA SER A 241 -38.70 -18.61 55.60
C SER A 241 -38.82 -17.64 56.78
N LEU A 242 -38.37 -16.38 56.63
CA LEU A 242 -38.61 -15.32 57.61
C LEU A 242 -40.11 -14.98 57.76
N ALA A 243 -40.89 -14.96 56.68
CA ALA A 243 -42.33 -14.78 56.72
C ALA A 243 -43.04 -15.96 57.40
N GLU A 244 -42.60 -17.20 57.11
CA GLU A 244 -43.08 -18.40 57.80
C GLU A 244 -42.74 -18.39 59.29
N PHE A 245 -41.50 -18.03 59.67
CA PHE A 245 -41.12 -17.91 61.09
C PHE A 245 -41.94 -16.83 61.81
N LYS A 246 -42.20 -15.67 61.17
CA LYS A 246 -43.12 -14.65 61.71
C LYS A 246 -44.53 -15.17 61.86
N HIS A 247 -45.06 -15.90 60.87
CA HIS A 247 -46.41 -16.47 60.94
C HIS A 247 -46.53 -17.55 62.03
N ARG A 248 -45.52 -18.42 62.16
CA ARG A 248 -45.43 -19.43 63.23
C ARG A 248 -45.32 -18.78 64.61
N ALA A 249 -44.49 -17.74 64.75
CA ALA A 249 -44.37 -16.95 65.99
C ALA A 249 -45.71 -16.32 66.36
N HIS A 250 -46.35 -15.60 65.43
CA HIS A 250 -47.64 -14.96 65.69
C HIS A 250 -48.78 -15.97 65.99
N THR A 251 -48.75 -17.14 65.35
CA THR A 251 -49.68 -18.25 65.69
C THR A 251 -49.41 -18.82 67.08
N ALA A 252 -48.15 -18.84 67.53
CA ALA A 252 -47.80 -19.24 68.89
C ALA A 252 -48.17 -18.16 69.93
N GLU A 253 -48.00 -16.87 69.60
CA GLU A 253 -48.46 -15.73 70.41
C GLU A 253 -49.98 -15.79 70.61
N LEU A 254 -50.77 -15.92 69.54
CA LEU A 254 -52.23 -16.04 69.63
C LEU A 254 -52.69 -17.25 70.47
N ARG A 255 -51.99 -18.39 70.36
CA ARG A 255 -52.24 -19.57 71.21
C ARG A 255 -51.82 -19.33 72.66
N LEU A 256 -50.78 -18.54 72.91
CA LEU A 256 -50.37 -18.15 74.26
C LEU A 256 -51.40 -17.20 74.89
N GLU A 257 -51.92 -16.22 74.14
CA GLU A 257 -53.00 -15.35 74.57
C GLU A 257 -54.30 -16.13 74.84
N GLU A 258 -54.67 -17.08 73.96
CA GLU A 258 -55.83 -17.95 74.17
C GLU A 258 -55.66 -18.85 75.40
N THR A 259 -54.51 -19.49 75.57
CA THR A 259 -54.26 -20.35 76.74
C THR A 259 -54.13 -19.55 78.03
N GLN A 260 -53.57 -18.34 78.00
CA GLN A 260 -53.59 -17.40 79.13
C GLN A 260 -55.02 -16.94 79.47
N SER A 261 -55.84 -16.64 78.45
CA SER A 261 -57.27 -16.33 78.62
C SER A 261 -58.00 -17.50 79.27
N ASN A 262 -57.82 -18.73 78.76
CA ASN A 262 -58.45 -19.93 79.29
C ASN A 262 -57.93 -20.32 80.68
N THR A 263 -56.66 -20.03 80.99
CA THR A 263 -56.11 -20.15 82.34
C THR A 263 -56.79 -19.15 83.29
N SER A 264 -56.92 -17.87 82.92
CA SER A 264 -57.59 -16.88 83.76
C SER A 264 -59.08 -17.18 84.00
N LYS A 265 -59.78 -17.75 83.00
CA LYS A 265 -61.14 -18.31 83.17
C LYS A 265 -61.14 -19.49 84.14
N THR A 266 -60.14 -20.37 84.04
CA THR A 266 -59.98 -21.52 84.94
C THR A 266 -59.70 -21.06 86.38
N ASP A 267 -58.87 -20.05 86.60
CA ASP A 267 -58.61 -19.46 87.92
C ASP A 267 -59.88 -18.84 88.54
N VAL A 268 -60.74 -18.22 87.73
CA VAL A 268 -62.04 -17.69 88.18
C VAL A 268 -63.00 -18.84 88.52
N LEU A 269 -63.11 -19.85 87.67
CA LEU A 269 -63.92 -21.04 87.94
C LEU A 269 -63.41 -21.83 89.16
N GLU A 270 -62.09 -21.90 89.38
CA GLU A 270 -61.51 -22.56 90.54
C GLU A 270 -61.82 -21.78 91.83
N LYS A 271 -61.81 -20.44 91.79
CA LYS A 271 -62.30 -19.59 92.90
C LYS A 271 -63.79 -19.80 93.16
N GLU A 272 -64.63 -19.77 92.12
CA GLU A 272 -66.06 -20.08 92.25
C GLU A 272 -66.31 -21.48 92.82
N VAL A 273 -65.53 -22.48 92.41
CA VAL A 273 -65.62 -23.85 92.93
C VAL A 273 -65.13 -23.93 94.38
N LYS A 274 -64.10 -23.18 94.77
CA LYS A 274 -63.66 -23.07 96.18
C LYS A 274 -64.72 -22.38 97.04
N GLU A 275 -65.33 -21.30 96.56
CA GLU A 275 -66.42 -20.60 97.24
C GLU A 275 -67.69 -21.45 97.35
N LYS A 276 -68.08 -22.15 96.27
CA LYS A 276 -69.22 -23.08 96.28
C LYS A 276 -68.95 -24.29 97.17
N ASN A 277 -67.72 -24.82 97.23
CA ASN A 277 -67.34 -25.85 98.20
C ASN A 277 -67.36 -25.33 99.65
N LEU A 278 -66.92 -24.10 99.90
CA LEU A 278 -67.03 -23.46 101.22
C LEU A 278 -68.50 -23.25 101.62
N LEU A 279 -69.36 -22.85 100.68
CA LEU A 279 -70.80 -22.73 100.89
C LEU A 279 -71.46 -24.09 101.15
N ILE A 280 -71.09 -25.14 100.40
CA ILE A 280 -71.50 -26.53 100.66
C ILE A 280 -71.01 -26.98 102.05
N GLY A 281 -69.80 -26.58 102.47
CA GLY A 281 -69.28 -26.82 103.81
C GLY A 281 -70.12 -26.15 104.90
N LYS A 282 -70.47 -24.87 104.71
CA LYS A 282 -71.38 -24.13 105.60
C LYS A 282 -72.76 -24.79 105.67
N LEU A 283 -73.41 -25.02 104.53
CA LEU A 283 -74.72 -25.66 104.44
C LEU A 283 -74.73 -27.08 105.03
N ARG A 284 -73.63 -27.84 104.89
CA ARG A 284 -73.47 -29.15 105.56
C ARG A 284 -73.34 -29.00 107.07
N HIS A 285 -72.59 -28.02 107.57
CA HIS A 285 -72.48 -27.76 109.00
C HIS A 285 -73.81 -27.24 109.58
N GLU A 286 -74.52 -26.35 108.88
CA GLU A 286 -75.87 -25.90 109.21
C GLU A 286 -76.87 -27.06 109.22
N ALA A 287 -76.81 -27.97 108.24
CA ALA A 287 -77.64 -29.18 108.24
C ALA A 287 -77.32 -30.12 109.42
N VAL A 288 -76.05 -30.24 109.81
CA VAL A 288 -75.64 -30.96 111.03
C VAL A 288 -76.16 -30.28 112.28
N MET A 289 -76.03 -28.95 112.41
CA MET A 289 -76.57 -28.15 113.52
C MET A 289 -78.10 -28.24 113.61
N ILE A 290 -78.81 -28.24 112.48
CA ILE A 290 -80.27 -28.43 112.42
C ILE A 290 -80.64 -29.86 112.85
N ASN A 291 -79.87 -30.87 112.44
CA ASN A 291 -80.07 -32.25 112.89
C ASN A 291 -79.75 -32.40 114.39
N GLU A 292 -78.77 -31.68 114.92
CA GLU A 292 -78.46 -31.66 116.35
C GLU A 292 -79.55 -30.92 117.15
N HIS A 293 -80.08 -29.79 116.65
CA HIS A 293 -81.26 -29.13 117.20
C HIS A 293 -82.50 -30.05 117.16
N LEU A 294 -82.68 -30.84 116.10
CA LEU A 294 -83.76 -31.83 115.99
C LEU A 294 -83.58 -32.96 117.00
N ILE A 295 -82.38 -33.51 117.15
CA ILE A 295 -82.03 -34.52 118.16
C ILE A 295 -82.25 -33.96 119.58
N GLU A 296 -81.88 -32.71 119.84
CA GLU A 296 -82.07 -32.06 121.13
C GLU A 296 -83.55 -31.75 121.42
N ALA A 297 -84.34 -31.36 120.41
CA ALA A 297 -85.79 -31.23 120.51
C ALA A 297 -86.48 -32.58 120.80
N LEU A 298 -86.08 -33.65 120.10
CA LEU A 298 -86.56 -35.02 120.35
C LEU A 298 -86.12 -35.54 121.73
N ARG A 299 -84.91 -35.20 122.19
CA ARG A 299 -84.38 -35.52 123.52
C ARG A 299 -85.17 -34.80 124.63
N ARG A 300 -85.56 -33.54 124.41
CA ARG A 300 -86.45 -32.79 125.31
C ARG A 300 -87.86 -33.38 125.32
N LEU A 301 -88.45 -33.66 124.16
CA LEU A 301 -89.78 -34.27 124.04
C LEU A 301 -89.87 -35.62 124.77
N ARG A 302 -88.84 -36.47 124.60
CA ARG A 302 -88.73 -37.78 125.26
C ARG A 302 -88.62 -37.70 126.79
N LYS A 303 -88.28 -36.55 127.39
CA LYS A 303 -88.13 -36.40 128.85
C LYS A 303 -89.43 -36.03 129.57
N ASN A 304 -90.47 -35.59 128.85
CA ASN A 304 -91.74 -35.12 129.44
C ASN A 304 -92.91 -36.11 129.26
N SER A 305 -92.66 -37.35 128.82
CA SER A 305 -93.71 -38.32 128.43
C SER A 305 -93.63 -39.64 129.22
N SER A 306 -93.48 -39.56 130.54
CA SER A 306 -93.44 -40.74 131.42
C SER A 306 -94.02 -40.47 132.81
N GLU A 307 -95.33 -40.68 132.99
CA GLU A 307 -95.86 -41.55 134.07
C GLU A 307 -97.39 -41.77 134.01
N SER A 308 -97.81 -42.89 134.59
CA SER A 308 -99.20 -43.35 134.66
C SER A 308 -100.06 -42.44 135.55
N ASN A 309 -100.89 -41.59 134.95
CA ASN A 309 -101.81 -40.70 135.65
C ASN A 309 -103.22 -41.30 135.71
N VAL A 310 -103.41 -42.34 136.52
CA VAL A 310 -104.73 -42.81 136.95
C VAL A 310 -105.18 -41.96 138.14
N ASP A 311 -106.32 -41.27 138.05
CA ASP A 311 -106.74 -40.34 139.10
C ASP A 311 -107.07 -41.08 140.41
N ARG A 312 -106.18 -40.90 141.39
CA ARG A 312 -106.26 -41.47 142.73
C ARG A 312 -107.52 -41.01 143.49
N ARG A 313 -108.08 -39.83 143.20
CA ARG A 313 -109.36 -39.38 143.78
C ARG A 313 -110.54 -40.17 143.21
N LEU A 314 -110.59 -40.35 141.89
CA LEU A 314 -111.64 -41.11 141.21
C LEU A 314 -111.73 -42.55 141.76
N VAL A 315 -110.61 -43.27 141.78
CA VAL A 315 -110.54 -44.66 142.29
C VAL A 315 -110.97 -44.74 143.75
N THR A 316 -110.49 -43.82 144.60
CA THR A 316 -110.82 -43.79 146.03
C THR A 316 -112.32 -43.56 146.28
N ASN A 317 -112.96 -42.68 145.48
CA ASN A 317 -114.36 -42.32 145.67
C ASN A 317 -115.32 -43.45 145.24
N VAL A 318 -115.01 -44.15 144.14
CA VAL A 318 -115.78 -45.34 143.72
C VAL A 318 -115.62 -46.49 144.72
N LEU A 319 -114.42 -46.69 145.28
CA LEU A 319 -114.17 -47.70 146.32
C LEU A 319 -114.94 -47.42 147.62
N LEU A 320 -114.98 -46.15 148.07
CA LEU A 320 -115.77 -45.73 149.22
C LEU A 320 -117.27 -45.93 148.98
N SER A 321 -117.78 -45.49 147.83
CA SER A 321 -119.18 -45.65 147.42
C SER A 321 -119.60 -47.13 147.37
N PHE A 322 -118.71 -48.00 146.88
CA PHE A 322 -118.91 -49.44 146.90
C PHE A 322 -119.02 -49.98 148.33
N ILE A 323 -118.21 -49.53 149.28
CA ILE A 323 -118.28 -50.01 150.68
C ILE A 323 -119.56 -49.54 151.37
N THR A 324 -119.94 -48.26 151.24
CA THR A 324 -121.10 -47.68 151.95
C THR A 324 -122.46 -48.12 151.40
N THR A 325 -122.53 -48.63 150.18
CA THR A 325 -123.81 -49.07 149.55
C THR A 325 -124.32 -50.38 150.18
N PRO A 326 -125.55 -50.42 150.74
CA PRO A 326 -126.08 -51.60 151.43
C PRO A 326 -126.21 -52.82 150.51
N ARG A 327 -126.07 -54.02 151.08
CA ARG A 327 -125.87 -55.31 150.37
C ARG A 327 -127.00 -55.78 149.43
N ALA A 328 -128.09 -55.03 149.28
CA ALA A 328 -129.23 -55.37 148.44
C ALA A 328 -129.40 -54.45 147.20
N ASP A 329 -128.59 -53.40 147.03
CA ASP A 329 -128.70 -52.49 145.87
C ASP A 329 -127.90 -53.03 144.65
N PRO A 330 -128.54 -53.25 143.47
CA PRO A 330 -127.85 -53.73 142.26
C PRO A 330 -126.74 -52.81 141.75
N LYS A 331 -126.77 -51.50 142.04
CA LYS A 331 -125.72 -50.53 141.64
C LYS A 331 -124.33 -50.90 142.14
N ARG A 332 -124.26 -51.72 143.19
CA ARG A 332 -123.00 -52.23 143.75
C ARG A 332 -122.18 -53.04 142.73
N PHE A 333 -122.83 -53.69 141.75
CA PHE A 333 -122.16 -54.42 140.68
C PHE A 333 -121.59 -53.49 139.60
N GLU A 334 -122.34 -52.46 139.22
CA GLU A 334 -121.92 -51.45 138.23
C GLU A 334 -120.67 -50.68 138.69
N MET A 335 -120.59 -50.35 139.99
CA MET A 335 -119.41 -49.73 140.59
C MET A 335 -118.14 -50.61 140.51
N LEU A 336 -118.27 -51.93 140.62
CA LEU A 336 -117.13 -52.87 140.42
C LEU A 336 -116.73 -53.00 138.95
N GLN A 337 -117.70 -53.05 138.03
CA GLN A 337 -117.41 -53.08 136.59
C GLN A 337 -116.66 -51.81 136.17
N LEU A 338 -117.08 -50.63 136.67
CA LEU A 338 -116.37 -49.37 136.49
C LEU A 338 -114.95 -49.40 137.07
N LEU A 339 -114.76 -49.87 138.31
CA LEU A 339 -113.43 -50.04 138.90
C LEU A 339 -112.52 -50.95 138.05
N SER A 340 -113.05 -52.07 137.54
CA SER A 340 -112.27 -52.99 136.70
C SER A 340 -111.80 -52.35 135.39
N SER A 341 -112.61 -51.45 134.80
CA SER A 341 -112.26 -50.72 133.58
C SER A 341 -111.32 -49.54 133.83
N ILE A 342 -111.36 -48.91 135.00
CA ILE A 342 -110.51 -47.75 135.35
C ILE A 342 -109.11 -48.21 135.80
N LEU A 343 -109.02 -49.37 136.45
CA LEU A 343 -107.76 -49.95 136.93
C LEU A 343 -107.16 -51.01 135.98
N SER A 344 -107.77 -51.22 134.81
CA SER A 344 -107.35 -52.21 133.80
C SER A 344 -107.16 -53.63 134.37
N TRP A 345 -108.09 -54.09 135.22
CA TRP A 345 -108.01 -55.42 135.85
C TRP A 345 -108.00 -56.54 134.82
N THR A 346 -107.08 -57.48 134.98
CA THR A 346 -107.04 -58.72 134.19
C THR A 346 -108.21 -59.63 134.56
N ASP A 347 -108.64 -60.52 133.65
CA ASP A 347 -109.80 -61.39 133.90
C ASP A 347 -109.65 -62.28 135.15
N ALA A 348 -108.43 -62.65 135.53
CA ALA A 348 -108.15 -63.39 136.78
C ALA A 348 -108.43 -62.57 138.05
N GLU A 349 -108.36 -61.24 137.98
CA GLU A 349 -108.73 -60.32 139.06
C GLU A 349 -110.24 -60.05 139.06
N ARG A 350 -110.86 -59.98 137.87
CA ARG A 350 -112.31 -59.83 137.70
C ARG A 350 -113.09 -61.07 138.16
N GLU A 351 -112.54 -62.27 137.99
CA GLU A 351 -113.08 -63.51 138.58
C GLU A 351 -113.03 -63.46 140.12
N LYS A 352 -111.88 -63.08 140.71
CA LYS A 352 -111.75 -62.93 142.17
C LYS A 352 -112.66 -61.86 142.78
N ALA A 353 -113.01 -60.82 142.02
CA ALA A 353 -113.98 -59.80 142.42
C ALA A 353 -115.45 -60.31 142.39
N GLY A 354 -115.70 -61.54 141.95
CA GLY A 354 -117.04 -62.10 141.79
C GLY A 354 -117.80 -61.58 140.57
N LEU A 355 -117.10 -60.98 139.60
CA LEU A 355 -117.69 -60.32 138.43
C LEU A 355 -117.94 -61.28 137.26
N GLN A 356 -117.21 -62.39 137.20
CA GLN A 356 -117.37 -63.47 136.23
C GLN A 356 -117.67 -64.80 136.95
N ARG A 357 -118.31 -65.73 136.22
CA ARG A 357 -118.63 -67.07 136.68
C ARG A 357 -117.86 -68.07 135.82
N MET A 358 -117.35 -69.12 136.45
CA MET A 358 -116.40 -70.09 135.89
C MET A 358 -116.83 -70.68 134.53
N GLY A 359 -115.96 -70.59 133.52
CA GLY A 359 -116.15 -71.24 132.22
C GLY A 359 -115.18 -70.77 131.12
N THR A 360 -114.24 -71.66 130.71
CA THR A 360 -113.50 -71.71 129.42
C THR A 360 -113.05 -70.37 128.78
N ALA A 361 -111.79 -69.93 128.83
CA ALA A 361 -110.49 -70.58 128.50
C ALA A 361 -110.29 -70.92 127.00
N GLY A 362 -109.11 -70.60 126.46
CA GLY A 362 -108.74 -70.72 125.03
C GLY A 362 -108.66 -69.34 124.34
N ALA A 363 -107.57 -68.55 124.36
CA ALA A 363 -106.13 -68.83 124.37
C ALA A 363 -105.54 -69.08 122.94
N PRO A 364 -104.21 -68.92 122.70
CA PRO A 364 -103.72 -67.80 121.88
C PRO A 364 -102.65 -68.23 120.84
N GLN A 365 -101.71 -67.33 120.46
CA GLN A 365 -100.26 -67.45 120.84
C GLN A 365 -99.24 -66.93 119.79
N GLN A 366 -98.26 -66.16 120.31
CA GLN A 366 -96.87 -65.86 119.86
C GLN A 366 -96.54 -65.57 118.37
N ASN A 367 -95.72 -64.58 118.00
CA ASN A 367 -94.69 -63.76 118.69
C ASN A 367 -93.34 -64.44 118.99
N SER A 368 -92.47 -64.50 117.98
CA SER A 368 -91.02 -64.24 118.03
C SER A 368 -90.66 -63.63 116.66
N GLY A 369 -89.75 -62.66 116.46
CA GLY A 369 -88.34 -62.67 116.84
C GLY A 369 -87.54 -63.47 115.78
N GLY A 370 -86.47 -62.97 115.16
CA GLY A 370 -85.77 -61.68 115.30
C GLY A 370 -84.36 -61.79 114.69
N SER A 371 -83.69 -60.66 114.46
CA SER A 371 -82.26 -60.54 114.06
C SER A 371 -81.81 -61.11 112.70
N ALA A 372 -81.31 -60.19 111.86
CA ALA A 372 -80.02 -60.24 111.13
C ALA A 372 -79.70 -61.37 110.10
N PHE A 373 -78.79 -60.95 109.19
CA PHE A 373 -77.91 -61.74 108.31
C PHE A 373 -78.44 -62.38 107.01
N TRP A 374 -77.86 -61.86 105.91
CA TRP A 374 -77.32 -62.58 104.73
C TRP A 374 -78.20 -62.93 103.52
N SER A 375 -77.50 -62.88 102.36
CA SER A 375 -77.58 -63.82 101.23
C SER A 375 -78.71 -63.73 100.18
N ARG A 376 -78.29 -63.33 98.97
CA ARG A 376 -78.65 -63.87 97.63
C ARG A 376 -80.13 -63.81 97.20
N SER A 377 -80.50 -63.12 96.13
CA SER A 377 -80.09 -63.25 94.70
C SER A 377 -80.74 -64.41 93.95
N ILE A 378 -81.56 -64.07 92.95
CA ILE A 378 -81.85 -64.81 91.72
C ILE A 378 -82.37 -63.75 90.72
N SER A 379 -81.57 -63.31 89.73
CA SER A 379 -81.27 -63.91 88.41
C SER A 379 -82.31 -63.53 87.33
N GLY A 380 -81.96 -63.14 86.11
CA GLY A 380 -80.66 -62.93 85.46
C GLY A 380 -80.88 -62.11 84.17
N SER A 381 -79.97 -61.91 83.22
CA SER A 381 -78.54 -62.25 83.02
C SER A 381 -77.97 -61.09 82.15
N GLY A 382 -76.76 -60.54 82.33
CA GLY A 382 -75.45 -61.17 82.09
C GLY A 382 -75.25 -61.41 80.58
N SER A 383 -74.28 -60.81 79.86
CA SER A 383 -73.05 -60.03 80.21
C SER A 383 -72.87 -58.84 79.23
N GLN A 384 -72.27 -57.67 79.55
CA GLN A 384 -70.90 -57.36 79.99
C GLN A 384 -69.78 -57.84 79.03
N PRO A 385 -68.72 -57.05 78.75
CA PRO A 385 -68.51 -55.61 79.00
C PRO A 385 -68.29 -54.77 77.72
N ALA A 386 -68.26 -53.44 77.87
CA ALA A 386 -67.59 -52.54 76.93
C ALA A 386 -66.50 -51.78 77.70
N GLU A 387 -65.25 -51.90 77.28
CA GLU A 387 -64.09 -51.21 77.85
C GLU A 387 -63.36 -50.42 76.74
N LEU A 388 -62.44 -49.54 77.14
CA LEU A 388 -61.70 -48.60 76.28
C LEU A 388 -60.67 -49.36 75.40
N ASP A 389 -59.99 -48.77 74.40
CA ASP A 389 -59.63 -47.37 74.19
C ASP A 389 -59.37 -47.03 72.69
N LYS A 390 -58.86 -45.81 72.43
CA LYS A 390 -58.50 -45.26 71.10
C LYS A 390 -57.57 -46.17 70.28
N ALA A 391 -57.78 -46.21 68.96
CA ALA A 391 -56.77 -45.89 67.93
C ALA A 391 -57.36 -46.07 66.52
N ASP A 392 -57.47 -44.99 65.72
CA ASP A 392 -57.89 -45.06 64.31
C ASP A 392 -57.21 -43.95 63.46
N GLU A 393 -55.89 -43.80 63.62
CA GLU A 393 -55.06 -42.87 62.84
C GLU A 393 -53.94 -43.57 62.06
N THR A 394 -53.70 -44.87 62.34
CA THR A 394 -52.57 -45.64 61.81
C THR A 394 -52.78 -46.16 60.38
N GLU A 395 -54.01 -46.21 59.86
CA GLU A 395 -54.26 -46.58 58.46
C GLU A 395 -53.95 -45.47 57.45
N SER A 396 -53.83 -44.21 57.90
CA SER A 396 -53.53 -43.07 57.03
C SER A 396 -52.06 -43.07 56.55
N PHE A 397 -51.13 -43.28 57.48
CA PHE A 397 -49.69 -43.27 57.17
C PHE A 397 -49.23 -44.47 56.34
N SER A 398 -49.75 -45.66 56.61
CA SER A 398 -49.42 -46.86 55.82
C SER A 398 -49.87 -46.72 54.36
N ARG A 399 -51.03 -46.08 54.12
CA ARG A 399 -51.58 -45.86 52.79
C ARG A 399 -50.77 -44.86 51.96
N LEU A 400 -50.37 -43.72 52.53
CA LEU A 400 -49.47 -42.77 51.85
C LEU A 400 -48.07 -43.36 51.62
N TRP A 401 -47.55 -44.19 52.54
CA TRP A 401 -46.25 -44.82 52.35
C TRP A 401 -46.26 -45.89 51.25
N VAL A 402 -47.35 -46.64 51.11
CA VAL A 402 -47.59 -47.55 49.97
C VAL A 402 -47.75 -46.77 48.66
N GLU A 403 -48.43 -45.63 48.66
CA GLU A 403 -48.57 -44.76 47.48
C GLU A 403 -47.23 -44.15 47.04
N PHE A 404 -46.39 -43.73 48.00
CA PHE A 404 -45.01 -43.31 47.74
C PHE A 404 -44.16 -44.45 47.15
N LEU A 405 -44.22 -45.66 47.72
CA LEU A 405 -43.48 -46.81 47.20
C LEU A 405 -43.94 -47.23 45.80
N LEU A 406 -45.25 -47.16 45.49
CA LEU A 406 -45.74 -47.45 44.13
C LEU A 406 -45.31 -46.38 43.12
N THR A 407 -45.28 -45.11 43.49
CA THR A 407 -44.88 -44.02 42.59
C THR A 407 -43.37 -44.02 42.35
N GLU A 408 -42.55 -44.20 43.39
CA GLU A 408 -41.09 -44.29 43.26
C GLU A 408 -40.67 -45.55 42.48
N ALA A 409 -41.23 -46.73 42.79
CA ALA A 409 -40.93 -47.97 42.06
C ALA A 409 -41.35 -47.95 40.58
N THR A 410 -42.41 -47.19 40.25
CA THR A 410 -42.85 -47.01 38.84
C THR A 410 -41.94 -46.04 38.09
N SER A 411 -41.36 -45.04 38.77
CA SER A 411 -40.52 -44.01 38.15
C SER A 411 -39.17 -44.51 37.62
N GLY A 412 -38.73 -45.71 38.03
CA GLY A 412 -37.40 -46.24 37.74
C GLY A 412 -37.26 -47.06 36.46
N SER A 413 -38.30 -47.22 35.62
CA SER A 413 -38.29 -48.26 34.57
C SER A 413 -39.03 -47.96 33.25
N GLU A 414 -38.84 -46.78 32.63
CA GLU A 414 -39.17 -46.60 31.20
C GLU A 414 -38.07 -45.91 30.35
N GLY A 415 -37.74 -46.55 29.22
CA GLY A 415 -37.80 -45.89 27.91
C GLY A 415 -36.68 -44.94 27.46
N PRO A 416 -35.52 -45.44 26.99
CA PRO A 416 -34.64 -44.67 26.12
C PRO A 416 -35.16 -44.65 24.67
N SER A 417 -35.20 -43.49 24.00
CA SER A 417 -34.84 -43.37 22.56
C SER A 417 -34.99 -41.95 21.98
N SER A 418 -34.03 -41.56 21.14
CA SER A 418 -34.26 -40.74 19.94
C SER A 418 -33.13 -41.01 18.92
N PRO A 419 -33.38 -40.90 17.60
CA PRO A 419 -32.60 -41.63 16.60
C PRO A 419 -31.34 -40.90 16.07
N SER A 420 -30.59 -41.63 15.25
CA SER A 420 -29.25 -41.31 14.77
C SER A 420 -29.18 -40.38 13.55
N ARG A 421 -28.04 -39.67 13.38
CA ARG A 421 -27.45 -39.40 12.05
C ARG A 421 -25.97 -38.94 12.00
N SER A 422 -25.06 -39.87 12.33
CA SER A 422 -23.84 -40.20 11.54
C SER A 422 -22.78 -39.06 11.27
N PRO A 423 -21.60 -39.32 10.65
CA PRO A 423 -20.36 -39.03 11.39
C PRO A 423 -19.20 -38.32 10.63
N SER A 424 -18.28 -37.72 11.39
CA SER A 424 -16.90 -37.46 10.93
C SER A 424 -15.93 -37.38 12.11
N ASN A 425 -15.12 -38.41 12.32
CA ASN A 425 -14.15 -38.47 13.41
C ASN A 425 -12.79 -37.91 12.94
N ALA A 426 -12.47 -36.67 13.32
CA ALA A 426 -11.23 -36.00 12.92
C ALA A 426 -10.15 -36.13 14.01
N SER A 427 -9.24 -37.09 13.84
CA SER A 427 -8.09 -37.27 14.73
C SER A 427 -7.09 -36.12 14.64
N LEU A 428 -6.49 -35.76 15.77
CA LEU A 428 -5.32 -34.88 15.85
C LEU A 428 -4.15 -35.39 14.99
N PRO A 429 -3.30 -34.48 14.51
CA PRO A 429 -1.88 -34.62 14.85
C PRO A 429 -1.26 -33.32 15.40
N SER A 430 -0.41 -33.46 16.41
CA SER A 430 0.41 -32.37 16.95
C SER A 430 1.86 -32.53 16.53
N SER A 431 2.41 -31.56 15.78
CA SER A 431 3.84 -31.16 15.72
C SER A 431 4.17 -30.40 14.43
N PRO A 432 5.07 -29.42 14.50
CA PRO A 432 6.16 -29.30 13.53
C PRO A 432 7.51 -29.53 14.23
N GLY A 433 8.00 -30.77 14.19
CA GLY A 433 9.32 -31.13 14.74
C GLY A 433 10.46 -30.77 13.80
N THR A 434 11.47 -30.05 14.29
CA THR A 434 12.67 -29.65 13.53
C THR A 434 13.51 -30.86 13.12
N LYS A 435 13.88 -30.94 11.84
CA LYS A 435 14.83 -31.96 11.34
C LYS A 435 16.27 -31.46 11.42
N ALA A 436 16.93 -31.72 12.55
CA ALA A 436 18.39 -31.79 12.65
C ALA A 436 18.79 -33.27 12.80
N GLY A 437 19.82 -33.72 12.08
CA GLY A 437 20.21 -35.13 12.01
C GLY A 437 21.41 -35.50 12.90
N PRO A 438 21.43 -36.70 13.50
CA PRO A 438 22.65 -37.32 14.05
C PRO A 438 23.37 -38.14 12.97
N GLY A 439 24.71 -38.28 12.95
CA GLY A 439 25.75 -37.64 13.77
C GLY A 439 27.08 -38.43 13.73
N ARG A 440 28.03 -38.04 14.60
CA ARG A 440 29.27 -38.76 15.01
C ARG A 440 30.56 -38.67 14.14
N ARG A 441 31.63 -38.22 14.84
CA ARG A 441 33.09 -38.52 14.75
C ARG A 441 34.04 -37.58 13.98
N LEU A 442 35.04 -37.13 14.75
CA LEU A 442 36.34 -36.53 14.37
C LEU A 442 37.35 -37.64 13.98
N PRO A 443 38.48 -37.35 13.29
CA PRO A 443 39.67 -36.82 13.99
C PRO A 443 40.60 -35.83 13.22
N SER A 444 41.54 -35.25 13.97
CA SER A 444 42.93 -34.83 13.61
C SER A 444 43.23 -33.87 12.43
N PHE A 445 43.56 -32.63 12.81
CA PHE A 445 44.80 -31.84 12.56
C PHE A 445 45.82 -32.22 11.44
N SER A 446 46.59 -31.19 11.02
CA SER A 446 47.62 -31.12 9.95
C SER A 446 47.04 -31.08 8.50
N GLY A 447 47.59 -30.32 7.56
CA GLY A 447 48.67 -29.31 7.61
C GLY A 447 48.97 -28.72 6.20
N VAL A 448 50.01 -27.88 6.08
CA VAL A 448 50.65 -27.42 4.81
C VAL A 448 49.87 -26.43 3.92
N SER A 449 50.40 -25.18 3.85
CA SER A 449 50.60 -24.32 2.65
C SER A 449 49.40 -23.78 1.83
N SER A 450 49.48 -22.65 1.10
CA SER A 450 50.48 -21.54 1.00
C SER A 450 49.92 -20.37 0.15
N THR A 451 50.65 -19.23 0.08
CA THR A 451 50.46 -18.09 -0.87
C THR A 451 49.19 -17.22 -0.68
N SER A 452 49.16 -15.90 -0.95
CA SER A 452 50.23 -14.93 -1.28
C SER A 452 49.86 -13.47 -0.95
N SER A 453 50.82 -12.73 -0.39
CA SER A 453 51.25 -11.36 -0.75
C SER A 453 50.25 -10.21 -0.99
N THR A 454 50.22 -9.26 -0.02
CA THR A 454 50.48 -7.78 -0.16
C THR A 454 49.73 -6.87 -1.16
N PRO A 455 49.70 -5.54 -0.93
CA PRO A 455 49.61 -4.80 0.34
C PRO A 455 48.56 -3.66 0.29
N ASN A 456 48.23 -3.07 1.45
CA ASN A 456 47.50 -1.79 1.51
C ASN A 456 48.47 -0.67 1.90
N LEU A 457 48.41 0.49 1.22
CA LEU A 457 49.40 1.57 1.35
C LEU A 457 48.74 2.87 1.83
N ALA A 458 48.90 3.17 3.13
CA ALA A 458 48.43 4.42 3.71
C ALA A 458 49.55 5.49 3.71
N LEU A 459 49.24 6.69 3.21
CA LEU A 459 50.12 7.86 3.25
C LEU A 459 49.39 9.06 3.87
N GLN A 460 50.14 9.96 4.51
CA GLN A 460 49.58 11.09 5.27
C GLN A 460 49.86 12.45 4.60
N SER A 461 48.79 13.22 4.37
CA SER A 461 48.77 14.70 4.51
C SER A 461 49.69 15.52 3.54
N PRO A 462 49.72 16.88 3.57
CA PRO A 462 48.91 17.84 4.34
C PRO A 462 48.30 19.02 3.53
N THR A 463 47.64 19.94 4.25
CA THR A 463 47.32 21.36 3.91
C THR A 463 46.39 21.70 2.74
N ASN A 464 45.31 22.45 3.03
CA ASN A 464 45.34 23.91 2.79
C ASN A 464 44.31 24.69 3.64
N LYS A 465 44.32 26.04 3.59
CA LYS A 465 43.48 26.94 4.43
C LYS A 465 42.42 27.72 3.64
N GLY A 466 41.22 27.82 4.20
CA GLY A 466 40.31 28.98 4.06
C GLY A 466 38.83 28.64 3.82
N LYS A 467 37.87 29.58 3.94
CA LYS A 467 37.76 30.79 4.78
C LYS A 467 36.33 31.37 4.60
N ALA A 468 35.45 31.20 5.60
CA ALA A 468 34.06 31.75 5.62
C ALA A 468 33.16 31.17 4.49
N PRO A 469 31.80 31.38 4.45
CA PRO A 469 31.02 32.49 5.02
C PRO A 469 29.94 32.09 6.06
N LEU A 470 29.40 33.11 6.75
CA LEU A 470 28.05 33.12 7.34
C LEU A 470 27.48 34.55 7.20
N PRO A 471 26.23 34.72 6.74
CA PRO A 471 25.49 35.98 6.82
C PRO A 471 24.49 35.99 8.00
N SER A 472 24.20 37.20 8.49
CA SER A 472 23.10 37.56 9.41
C SER A 472 23.11 36.86 10.79
#